data_AF-A0A1S2GSG9-F1
#
_entry.id   AF-A0A1S2GSG9-F1
#
_cell.length_a   1.000
_cell.length_b   1.000
_cell.length_c   1.000
_cell.angle_alpha   90.00
_cell.angle_beta   90.00
_cell.angle_gamma   90.00
#
_symmetry.space_group_name_H-M   'P 1'
#
loop_
_entity.id
_entity.type
_entity.pdbx_description
1 polymer ?
#
loop_
_entity_poly.entity_id
_entity_poly.type
_entity_poly.pdbx_seq_one_letter_code
_entity_poly.pdbx_strand_id
1 'polypeptide(L)'
;MLQLLSLTLAYDDARFFGSVMFTDPDYPDDKPAVVLIDHAGEPPWFRLTNVDPNAQDPAVLAMVEADRIMRFLLRYAAERIGRTSTNFPKL
;
A
#
# COMPACT_ATOMS: atom_id res chain seq x y z
N MET A 1 -2.38 -15.03 9.76
CA MET A 1 -2.76 -13.59 9.88
C MET A 1 -1.64 -12.75 9.30
N LEU A 2 -1.86 -11.89 8.31
CA LEU A 2 -0.74 -11.19 7.65
C LEU A 2 -0.02 -10.22 8.59
N GLN A 3 1.31 -10.30 8.61
CA GLN A 3 2.19 -9.36 9.29
C GLN A 3 3.03 -8.58 8.28
N LEU A 4 3.20 -7.28 8.52
CA LEU A 4 4.05 -6.43 7.70
C LEU A 4 5.50 -6.91 7.81
N LEU A 5 6.06 -7.35 6.68
CA LEU A 5 7.46 -7.75 6.57
C LEU A 5 8.33 -6.57 6.14
N SER A 6 7.89 -5.83 5.12
CA SER A 6 8.63 -4.68 4.59
C SER A 6 7.68 -3.69 3.90
N LEU A 7 8.04 -2.41 3.98
CA LEU A 7 7.40 -1.33 3.25
C LEU A 7 8.49 -0.48 2.59
N THR A 8 8.44 -0.37 1.27
CA THR A 8 9.31 0.54 0.51
C THR A 8 8.44 1.51 -0.26
N LEU A 9 8.72 2.80 -0.10
CA LEU A 9 8.06 3.89 -0.82
C LEU A 9 9.13 4.82 -1.38
N ALA A 10 8.96 5.18 -2.64
CA ALA A 10 9.70 6.23 -3.31
C ALA A 10 8.72 7.32 -3.71
N TYR A 11 9.17 8.58 -3.62
CA TYR A 11 8.35 9.75 -3.86
C TYR A 11 9.07 10.69 -4.82
N ASP A 12 8.39 11.05 -5.92
CA ASP A 12 8.61 12.31 -6.61
C ASP A 12 7.47 13.24 -6.20
N ASP A 13 7.66 14.56 -6.14
CA ASP A 13 6.72 15.50 -5.50
C ASP A 13 5.21 15.40 -5.90
N ALA A 14 4.88 14.66 -6.96
CA ALA A 14 3.52 14.38 -7.39
C ALA A 14 3.07 12.92 -7.14
N ARG A 15 3.99 11.95 -7.12
CA ARG A 15 3.68 10.50 -7.16
C ARG A 15 4.51 9.72 -6.14
N PHE A 16 3.90 8.68 -5.58
CA PHE A 16 4.68 7.64 -4.93
C PHE A 16 4.46 6.28 -5.58
N PHE A 17 5.54 5.51 -5.62
CA PHE A 17 5.55 4.12 -6.05
C PHE A 17 6.23 3.28 -4.99
N GLY A 18 5.86 2.01 -4.89
CA GLY A 18 6.45 1.16 -3.88
C GLY A 18 5.85 -0.22 -3.78
N SER A 19 6.19 -0.89 -2.68
CA SER A 19 5.67 -2.21 -2.38
C SER A 19 5.48 -2.40 -0.89
N VAL A 20 4.40 -3.09 -0.54
CA VAL A 20 4.18 -3.67 0.79
C VAL A 20 4.36 -5.17 0.69
N MET A 21 5.15 -5.75 1.59
CA MET A 21 5.35 -7.19 1.67
C MET A 21 4.79 -7.69 3.00
N PHE A 22 4.04 -8.78 2.93
CA PHE A 22 3.47 -9.45 4.09
C PHE A 22 3.94 -10.88 4.19
N THR A 23 4.12 -11.34 5.43
CA THR A 23 4.35 -12.75 5.76
C THR A 23 3.16 -13.29 6.53
N ASP A 24 2.87 -14.58 6.43
CA ASP A 24 1.96 -15.25 7.36
C ASP A 24 2.82 -15.97 8.42
N PRO A 25 2.78 -15.57 9.71
CA PRO A 25 3.56 -16.21 10.77
C PRO A 25 3.13 -17.66 11.03
N ASP A 26 1.91 -18.04 10.63
CA ASP A 26 1.43 -19.42 10.72
C ASP A 26 2.05 -20.31 9.62
N TYR A 27 2.58 -19.69 8.56
CA TYR A 27 3.24 -20.34 7.42
C TYR A 27 4.54 -19.59 7.04
N PRO A 28 5.58 -19.63 7.89
CA PRO A 28 6.76 -18.79 7.73
C PRO A 28 7.61 -19.10 6.49
N ASP A 29 7.43 -20.28 5.89
CA ASP A 29 8.11 -20.70 4.66
C ASP A 29 7.34 -20.33 3.38
N ASP A 30 6.11 -19.82 3.50
CA ASP A 30 5.32 -19.38 2.35
C ASP A 30 5.94 -18.14 1.70
N LYS A 31 5.78 -18.04 0.38
CA LYS A 31 6.23 -16.86 -0.36
C LYS A 31 5.50 -15.62 0.18
N PRO A 32 6.23 -14.54 0.52
CA PRO A 32 5.60 -13.30 0.97
C PRO A 32 4.59 -12.77 -0.05
N ALA A 33 3.44 -12.32 0.44
CA ALA A 33 2.47 -11.59 -0.37
C ALA A 33 3.02 -10.20 -0.65
N VAL A 34 3.15 -9.83 -1.92
CA VAL A 34 3.68 -8.53 -2.34
C VAL A 34 2.59 -7.73 -3.02
N VAL A 35 2.33 -6.54 -2.49
CA VAL A 35 1.38 -5.58 -3.03
C VAL A 35 2.16 -4.40 -3.60
N LEU A 36 2.02 -4.17 -4.91
CA LEU A 36 2.61 -3.01 -5.59
C LEU A 36 1.68 -1.80 -5.45
N ILE A 37 2.29 -0.64 -5.24
CA ILE A 37 1.58 0.62 -5.06
C ILE A 37 1.99 1.58 -6.17
N ASP A 38 1.00 2.12 -6.88
CA ASP A 38 1.15 3.22 -7.83
C ASP A 38 0.11 4.33 -7.52
N HIS A 39 0.58 5.54 -7.22
CA HIS A 39 -0.26 6.72 -7.00
C HIS A 39 -0.09 7.74 -8.13
N ALA A 40 -1.11 7.87 -8.98
CA ALA A 40 -1.07 8.75 -10.16
C ALA A 40 -1.81 10.09 -9.98
N GLY A 41 -2.21 10.48 -8.76
CA GLY A 41 -2.84 11.78 -8.50
C GLY A 41 -4.35 11.87 -8.71
N GLU A 42 -5.02 10.82 -9.19
CA GLU A 42 -6.49 10.75 -9.29
C GLU A 42 -7.10 9.75 -8.27
N PRO A 43 -8.32 9.99 -7.75
CA PRO A 43 -9.06 9.01 -6.97
C PRO A 43 -9.44 7.76 -7.79
N PRO A 44 -9.38 6.55 -7.20
CA PRO A 44 -8.84 6.27 -5.88
C PRO A 44 -7.33 6.50 -5.87
N TRP A 45 -6.86 7.17 -4.80
CA TRP A 45 -5.49 7.66 -4.62
C TRP A 45 -4.42 6.55 -4.48
N PHE A 46 -4.67 5.35 -5.00
CA PHE A 46 -3.72 4.25 -5.09
C PHE A 46 -4.35 3.23 -6.06
N ARG A 47 -3.57 2.79 -7.04
CA ARG A 47 -3.90 1.64 -7.87
C ARG A 47 -2.99 0.50 -7.46
N LEU A 48 -3.56 -0.52 -6.83
CA LEU A 48 -2.85 -1.74 -6.49
C LEU A 48 -2.79 -2.61 -7.76
N THR A 49 -1.71 -2.49 -8.53
CA THR A 49 -1.50 -3.31 -9.73
C THR A 49 -0.80 -4.61 -9.36
N ASN A 50 -1.56 -5.57 -8.84
CA ASN A 50 -1.19 -6.97 -8.97
C ASN A 50 -2.41 -7.88 -8.86
N VAL A 51 -3.21 -7.99 -9.92
CA VAL A 51 -4.17 -9.08 -10.04
C VAL A 51 -4.38 -9.38 -11.53
N ASP A 52 -4.10 -10.62 -11.92
CA ASP A 52 -4.78 -11.23 -13.07
C ASP A 52 -6.29 -11.00 -12.86
N PRO A 53 -7.00 -10.33 -13.79
CA PRO A 53 -8.41 -10.00 -13.62
C PRO A 53 -9.34 -11.22 -13.46
N ASN A 54 -8.81 -12.44 -13.66
CA ASN A 54 -9.57 -13.69 -13.60
C ASN A 54 -9.26 -14.56 -12.36
N ALA A 55 -8.30 -14.17 -11.51
CA ALA A 55 -7.92 -14.96 -10.34
C ALA A 55 -8.65 -14.47 -9.08
N GLN A 56 -9.40 -15.34 -8.40
CA GLN A 56 -9.76 -15.12 -6.99
C GLN A 56 -8.51 -15.45 -6.15
N ASP A 57 -7.70 -14.42 -5.91
CA ASP A 57 -6.35 -14.58 -5.37
C ASP A 57 -6.31 -14.30 -3.84
N PRO A 58 -5.62 -15.11 -3.01
CA PRO A 58 -5.26 -14.81 -1.60
C PRO A 58 -4.65 -13.41 -1.36
N ALA A 59 -4.29 -12.68 -2.42
CA ALA A 59 -4.00 -11.24 -2.43
C ALA A 59 -5.09 -10.33 -1.82
N VAL A 60 -6.36 -10.76 -1.66
CA VAL A 60 -7.42 -9.90 -1.10
C VAL A 60 -7.09 -9.39 0.31
N LEU A 61 -6.62 -10.26 1.22
CA LEU A 61 -6.26 -9.84 2.58
C LEU A 61 -5.04 -8.92 2.58
N ALA A 62 -4.04 -9.21 1.75
CA ALA A 62 -2.86 -8.37 1.60
C ALA A 62 -3.22 -6.98 1.04
N MET A 63 -4.17 -6.93 0.10
CA MET A 63 -4.69 -5.68 -0.46
C MET A 63 -5.48 -4.87 0.57
N VAL A 64 -6.30 -5.51 1.42
CA VAL A 64 -7.01 -4.85 2.51
C VAL A 64 -6.04 -4.25 3.53
N GLU A 65 -5.03 -5.02 3.94
CA GLU A 65 -4.02 -4.53 4.88
C GLU A 65 -3.13 -3.44 4.27
N ALA A 66 -2.79 -3.55 2.98
CA ALA A 66 -2.07 -2.50 2.26
C ALA A 66 -2.89 -1.20 2.19
N ASP A 67 -4.19 -1.26 1.87
CA ASP A 67 -5.08 -0.07 1.89
C ASP A 67 -5.09 0.58 3.28
N ARG A 68 -5.22 -0.23 4.34
CA ARG A 68 -5.23 0.26 5.72
C ARG A 68 -3.93 0.97 6.09
N ILE A 69 -2.77 0.40 5.76
CA ILE A 69 -1.45 1.01 5.97
C ILE A 69 -1.35 2.33 5.20
N MET A 70 -1.76 2.34 3.93
CA MET A 70 -1.68 3.54 3.09
C MET A 70 -2.54 4.68 3.62
N ARG A 71 -3.78 4.41 4.05
CA ARG A 71 -4.64 5.40 4.70
C ARG A 71 -4.03 5.96 5.98
N PHE A 72 -3.41 5.09 6.78
CA PHE A 72 -2.72 5.52 8.01
C PHE A 72 -1.54 6.46 7.70
N LEU A 73 -0.68 6.07 6.76
CA LEU A 73 0.49 6.87 6.37
C LEU A 73 0.08 8.23 5.79
N LEU A 74 -0.92 8.24 4.90
CA LEU A 74 -1.47 9.49 4.38
C LEU A 74 -2.04 10.36 5.50
N ARG A 75 -2.78 9.79 6.45
CA ARG A 75 -3.41 10.58 7.51
C ARG A 75 -2.42 11.14 8.54
N TYR A 76 -1.42 10.36 8.93
CA TYR A 76 -0.59 10.68 10.11
C TYR A 76 0.88 10.91 9.80
N ALA A 77 1.35 10.59 8.60
CA ALA A 77 2.74 10.68 8.20
C ALA A 77 2.91 11.31 6.81
N ALA A 78 1.92 12.08 6.33
CA ALA A 78 1.98 12.74 5.02
C ALA A 78 3.28 13.52 4.81
N GLU A 79 3.73 14.26 5.82
CA GLU A 79 4.94 15.08 5.74
C GLU A 79 6.21 14.22 5.57
N ARG A 80 6.21 12.99 6.11
CA ARG A 80 7.33 12.05 5.98
C ARG A 80 7.42 11.40 4.60
N ILE A 81 6.32 11.44 3.84
CA ILE A 81 6.29 11.01 2.43
C ILE A 81 6.26 12.23 1.49
N GLY A 82 6.77 13.37 1.93
CA GLY A 82 6.94 14.57 1.11
C GLY A 82 5.64 15.32 0.78
N ARG A 83 4.52 15.02 1.47
CA ARG A 83 3.24 15.74 1.31
C ARG A 83 2.96 16.68 2.47
N THR A 84 2.83 17.96 2.18
CA THR A 84 2.39 18.97 3.15
C THR A 84 0.90 18.82 3.47
N SER A 85 0.52 19.11 4.73
CA SER A 85 -0.83 18.87 5.27
C SER A 85 -1.97 19.60 4.54
N THR A 86 -1.65 20.58 3.70
CA THR A 86 -2.60 21.36 2.89
C THR A 86 -3.37 20.54 1.85
N ASN A 87 -2.91 19.32 1.53
CA ASN A 87 -3.50 18.49 0.48
C ASN A 87 -4.64 17.56 0.96
N PHE A 88 -5.07 17.66 2.22
CA PHE A 88 -6.25 16.94 2.71
C PHE A 88 -7.49 17.84 2.72
N PRO A 89 -8.66 17.36 2.23
CA PRO A 89 -9.92 17.99 2.58
C PRO A 89 -10.05 17.99 4.09
N LYS A 90 -10.18 19.17 4.70
CA LYS A 90 -10.60 19.26 6.10
C LYS A 90 -12.03 18.71 6.15
N LEU A 91 -12.23 17.67 6.96
CA LEU A 91 -13.55 17.18 7.36
C LEU A 91 -14.33 18.31 8.05
#